data_AF-A0AAI9WCV7-F1
#
_entry.id   AF-A0AAI9WCV7-F1
#
_cell.length_a   1.000
_cell.length_b   1.000
_cell.length_c   1.000
_cell.angle_alpha   90.00
_cell.angle_beta   90.00
_cell.angle_gamma   90.00
#
_symmetry.space_group_name_H-M   'P 1'
#
loop_
_entity.id
_entity.type
_entity.pdbx_description
1 polymer ?
#
loop_
_entity_poly.entity_id
_entity_poly.type
_entity_poly.pdbx_seq_one_letter_code
_entity_poly.pdbx_strand_id
1 'polypeptide(L)'
;MPTDEEDALINQGILQDADNPELTDQDFLNAKPASVAVPALAAQRRVRGPQKAPTKKLVSIRLDPDLIDRLKQDGPGWQGRVNDMLRQAIGLTS
;
A
#
# COMPACT_ATOMS: atom_id res chain seq x y z
N MET A 1 5.67 -20.09 17.86
CA MET A 1 4.54 -20.80 17.24
C MET A 1 3.71 -21.37 18.38
N PRO A 2 2.38 -21.45 18.25
CA PRO A 2 1.54 -22.15 19.22
C PRO A 2 2.04 -23.57 19.46
N THR A 3 1.75 -24.11 20.63
CA THR A 3 1.98 -25.52 20.96
C THR A 3 0.86 -26.40 20.38
N ASP A 4 1.12 -27.70 20.23
CA ASP A 4 0.13 -28.65 19.69
C ASP A 4 -1.19 -28.66 20.49
N GLU A 5 -1.10 -28.44 21.82
CA GLU A 5 -2.27 -28.32 22.69
C GLU A 5 -3.06 -27.02 22.44
N GLU A 6 -2.36 -25.90 22.21
CA GLU A 6 -3.00 -24.63 21.85
C GLU A 6 -3.68 -24.71 20.48
N ASP A 7 -3.05 -25.35 19.49
CA ASP A 7 -3.64 -25.57 18.16
C ASP A 7 -4.90 -26.44 18.22
N ALA A 8 -4.92 -27.48 19.07
CA ALA A 8 -6.11 -28.31 19.27
C ALA A 8 -7.28 -27.52 19.86
N LEU A 9 -7.01 -26.63 20.82
CA LEU A 9 -8.02 -25.76 21.42
C LEU A 9 -8.54 -24.70 20.43
N ILE A 10 -7.66 -24.11 19.63
CA ILE A 10 -8.03 -23.16 18.56
C ILE A 10 -8.97 -23.85 17.56
N ASN A 11 -8.62 -25.05 17.10
CA ASN A 11 -9.42 -25.82 16.14
C ASN A 11 -10.80 -26.20 16.71
N GLN A 12 -10.87 -26.57 18.00
CA GLN A 12 -12.16 -26.87 18.65
C GLN A 12 -13.08 -25.63 18.69
N GLY A 13 -12.52 -24.46 18.97
CA GLY A 13 -13.27 -23.20 18.98
C GLY A 13 -13.82 -22.84 17.59
N ILE A 14 -13.02 -23.04 16.54
CA ILE A 14 -13.44 -22.81 15.15
C ILE A 14 -14.62 -23.72 14.77
N LEU A 15 -14.56 -25.01 15.12
CA LEU A 15 -15.62 -25.98 14.78
C LEU A 15 -16.96 -25.72 15.50
N GLN A 16 -16.94 -25.02 16.63
CA GLN A 16 -18.13 -24.71 17.42
C GLN A 16 -18.78 -23.38 17.04
N ASP A 17 -18.12 -22.57 16.20
CA ASP A 17 -18.63 -21.28 15.76
C ASP A 17 -19.65 -21.43 14.62
N ALA A 18 -20.94 -21.45 14.97
CA ALA A 18 -22.03 -21.56 14.01
C ALA A 18 -22.17 -20.33 13.08
N ASP A 19 -21.62 -19.17 13.48
CA ASP A 19 -21.69 -17.92 12.72
C ASP A 19 -20.53 -17.78 11.72
N ASN A 20 -19.52 -18.64 11.80
CA ASN A 20 -18.35 -18.63 10.93
C ASN A 20 -18.04 -20.04 10.36
N PRO A 21 -18.92 -20.60 9.50
CA PRO A 21 -18.68 -21.88 8.87
C PRO A 21 -17.49 -21.83 7.90
N GLU A 22 -16.90 -23.01 7.66
CA GLU A 22 -15.86 -23.16 6.65
C GLU A 22 -16.39 -22.80 5.25
N LEU A 23 -15.61 -22.00 4.51
CA LEU A 23 -15.97 -21.58 3.16
C LEU A 23 -15.88 -22.74 2.18
N THR A 24 -16.94 -22.92 1.39
CA THR A 24 -17.03 -23.95 0.35
C THR A 24 -16.76 -23.39 -1.03
N ASP A 25 -16.50 -24.26 -2.02
CA ASP A 25 -16.36 -23.86 -3.42
C ASP A 25 -17.60 -23.13 -3.96
N GLN A 26 -18.79 -23.49 -3.48
CA GLN A 26 -20.04 -22.83 -3.86
C GLN A 26 -20.10 -21.38 -3.36
N ASP A 27 -19.51 -21.09 -2.20
CA ASP A 27 -19.45 -19.73 -1.66
C ASP A 27 -18.58 -18.83 -2.54
N PHE A 28 -17.48 -19.36 -3.08
CA PHE A 28 -16.64 -18.65 -4.05
C PHE A 28 -17.35 -18.37 -5.37
N LEU A 29 -18.15 -19.33 -5.86
CA LEU A 29 -18.95 -19.13 -7.08
C LEU A 29 -20.02 -18.05 -6.89
N ASN A 30 -20.54 -17.90 -5.67
CA ASN A 30 -21.56 -16.90 -5.32
C ASN A 30 -20.98 -15.57 -4.83
N ALA A 31 -19.65 -15.46 -4.70
CA ALA A 31 -18.99 -14.27 -4.20
C ALA A 31 -19.24 -13.06 -5.11
N LYS A 32 -19.55 -11.91 -4.50
CA LYS A 32 -19.81 -10.65 -5.20
C LYS A 32 -18.76 -9.60 -4.83
N PRO A 33 -18.44 -8.65 -5.72
CA PRO A 33 -17.56 -7.54 -5.37
C PRO A 33 -18.06 -6.81 -4.12
N ALA A 34 -17.13 -6.35 -3.27
CA ALA A 34 -17.48 -5.60 -2.05
C ALA A 34 -18.30 -4.34 -2.35
N SER A 35 -18.14 -3.73 -3.53
CA SER A 35 -18.98 -2.61 -4.00
C SER A 35 -20.46 -2.97 -4.14
N VAL A 36 -20.78 -4.25 -4.34
CA VAL A 36 -22.14 -4.78 -4.45
C VAL A 36 -22.61 -5.37 -3.12
N ALA A 37 -21.76 -6.17 -2.47
CA ALA A 37 -22.11 -6.87 -1.23
C ALA A 37 -22.12 -5.95 0.00
N VAL A 38 -21.18 -5.01 0.09
CA VAL A 38 -21.02 -4.10 1.25
C VAL A 38 -20.64 -2.68 0.78
N PRO A 39 -21.55 -1.92 0.14
CA PRO A 39 -21.23 -0.65 -0.50
C PRO A 39 -20.64 0.41 0.44
N ALA A 40 -21.10 0.46 1.69
CA ALA A 40 -20.62 1.42 2.69
C ALA A 40 -19.12 1.24 2.99
N LEU A 41 -18.65 -0.01 3.06
CA LEU A 41 -17.24 -0.33 3.28
C LEU A 41 -16.41 -0.07 2.01
N ALA A 42 -16.95 -0.39 0.83
CA ALA A 42 -16.29 -0.13 -0.43
C ALA A 42 -16.06 1.37 -0.68
N ALA A 43 -17.00 2.23 -0.28
CA ALA A 43 -16.88 3.68 -0.38
C ALA A 43 -15.81 4.28 0.55
N GLN A 44 -15.46 3.59 1.65
CA GLN A 44 -14.42 4.01 2.58
C GLN A 44 -13.01 3.64 2.13
N ARG A 45 -12.85 2.84 1.07
CA ARG A 45 -11.53 2.56 0.50
C ARG A 45 -10.92 3.87 -0.03
N ARG A 46 -9.92 4.38 0.68
CA ARG A 46 -9.02 5.42 0.17
C ARG A 46 -8.13 4.84 -0.92
N VAL A 47 -8.67 4.67 -2.11
CA VAL A 47 -7.86 4.37 -3.29
C VAL A 47 -7.09 5.64 -3.62
N ARG A 48 -5.76 5.57 -3.63
CA ARG A 48 -4.94 6.66 -4.17
C ARG A 48 -5.39 6.85 -5.61
N GLY A 49 -5.93 8.02 -5.92
CA GLY A 49 -6.45 8.32 -7.25
C GLY A 49 -5.40 8.10 -8.34
N PRO A 50 -5.82 7.95 -9.61
CA PRO A 50 -4.89 7.77 -10.72
C PRO A 50 -3.80 8.85 -10.67
N GLN A 51 -2.56 8.46 -10.95
CA GLN A 51 -1.43 9.37 -10.91
C GLN A 51 -1.71 10.53 -11.88
N LYS A 52 -1.95 11.74 -11.33
CA LYS A 52 -2.23 12.92 -12.16
C LYS A 52 -1.03 13.20 -13.05
N ALA A 53 -1.27 13.27 -14.35
CA ALA A 53 -0.25 13.67 -15.32
C ALA A 53 0.15 15.15 -15.10
N PRO A 54 1.41 15.54 -15.37
CA PRO A 54 2.50 14.71 -15.86
C PRO A 54 3.15 13.85 -14.75
N THR A 55 3.37 12.57 -15.06
CA THR A 55 4.08 11.66 -14.16
C THR A 55 5.59 11.96 -14.19
N LYS A 56 6.23 12.01 -13.01
CA LYS A 56 7.69 12.13 -12.93
C LYS A 56 8.32 10.92 -13.61
N LYS A 57 9.35 11.14 -14.44
CA LYS A 57 10.12 10.06 -15.08
C LYS A 57 11.23 9.61 -14.13
N LEU A 58 11.34 8.31 -13.88
CA LEU A 58 12.48 7.74 -13.16
C LEU A 58 13.68 7.74 -14.11
N VAL A 59 14.78 8.36 -13.68
CA VAL A 59 16.07 8.35 -14.38
C VAL A 59 17.16 7.87 -13.42
N SER A 60 18.11 7.09 -13.93
CA SER A 60 19.27 6.64 -13.15
C SER A 60 20.46 7.56 -13.46
N ILE A 61 20.91 8.30 -12.46
CA ILE A 61 22.09 9.19 -12.53
C ILE A 61 23.05 8.85 -11.39
N ARG A 62 24.35 9.02 -11.61
CA ARG A 62 25.36 8.94 -10.54
C ARG A 62 25.61 10.34 -10.01
N LEU A 63 25.61 10.47 -8.68
CA LEU A 63 25.90 11.70 -7.96
C LEU A 63 27.01 11.41 -6.95
N ASP A 64 27.76 12.44 -6.59
CA ASP A 64 28.83 12.31 -5.61
C ASP A 64 28.26 11.90 -4.23
N PRO A 65 28.98 11.06 -3.45
CA PRO A 65 28.48 10.55 -2.17
C PRO A 65 28.15 11.64 -1.15
N ASP A 66 29.01 12.66 -1.03
CA ASP A 66 28.86 13.79 -0.12
C ASP A 66 27.62 14.64 -0.46
N LEU A 67 27.34 14.81 -1.77
CA LEU A 67 26.13 15.46 -2.24
C LEU A 67 24.88 14.67 -1.83
N ILE A 68 24.89 13.34 -1.99
CA ILE A 68 23.76 12.48 -1.57
C ILE A 68 23.52 12.60 -0.06
N ASP A 69 24.58 12.57 0.74
CA ASP A 69 24.50 12.67 2.19
C ASP A 69 23.90 14.02 2.60
N ARG A 70 24.37 15.11 1.99
CA ARG A 70 23.82 16.44 2.24
C ARG A 70 22.34 16.56 1.87
N LEU A 71 21.94 16.03 0.72
CA LEU A 71 20.54 16.10 0.27
C LEU A 71 19.59 15.31 1.19
N LYS A 72 20.07 14.18 1.73
CA LYS A 72 19.30 13.32 2.64
C LYS A 72 19.27 13.80 4.08
N GLN A 73 20.13 14.75 4.46
CA GLN A 73 20.26 15.25 5.84
C GLN A 73 18.92 15.71 6.44
N ASP A 74 18.07 16.35 5.64
CA ASP A 74 16.75 16.84 6.07
C ASP A 74 15.64 15.76 6.07
N GLY A 75 15.99 14.48 5.86
CA GLY A 75 15.07 13.36 5.97
C GLY A 75 14.10 13.19 4.79
N PRO A 76 12.93 12.55 5.00
CA PRO A 76 11.97 12.23 3.95
C PRO A 76 11.63 13.43 3.05
N GLY A 77 11.34 13.14 1.77
CA GLY A 77 11.03 14.17 0.78
C GLY A 77 12.25 14.81 0.08
N TRP A 78 13.48 14.37 0.38
CA TRP A 78 14.69 14.90 -0.24
C TRP A 78 14.67 14.83 -1.78
N GLN A 79 14.13 13.76 -2.37
CA GLN A 79 14.00 13.65 -3.83
C GLN A 79 13.06 14.71 -4.42
N GLY A 80 12.04 15.14 -3.67
CA GLY A 80 11.17 16.25 -4.04
C GLY A 80 11.93 17.57 -4.04
N ARG A 81 12.66 17.85 -2.96
CA ARG A 81 13.50 19.06 -2.85
C ARG A 81 14.55 19.14 -3.96
N VAL A 82 15.22 18.02 -4.27
CA VAL A 82 16.17 17.93 -5.40
C VAL A 82 15.51 18.28 -6.72
N ASN A 83 14.33 17.73 -7.00
CA ASN A 83 13.59 18.06 -8.20
C ASN A 83 13.29 19.56 -8.29
N ASP A 84 12.91 20.19 -7.18
CA ASP A 84 12.57 21.61 -7.16
C ASP A 84 13.81 22.50 -7.35
N MET A 85 14.93 22.13 -6.72
CA MET A 85 16.24 22.78 -6.95
C MET A 85 16.66 22.71 -8.42
N LEU A 86 16.53 21.53 -9.05
CA LEU A 86 16.88 21.35 -10.46
C LEU A 86 15.99 22.19 -11.37
N ARG A 87 14.67 22.23 -11.11
CA ARG A 87 13.72 23.06 -11.85
C ARG A 87 14.10 24.54 -11.78
N GLN A 88 14.42 25.03 -10.59
CA GLN A 88 14.89 26.41 -10.41
C GLN A 88 16.20 26.68 -11.16
N ALA A 89 17.17 25.77 -11.07
CA ALA A 89 18.48 25.93 -11.70
C ALA A 89 18.42 26.02 -13.24
N ILE A 90 17.44 25.35 -13.87
CA ILE A 90 17.26 25.38 -15.33
C ILE A 90 16.13 26.33 -15.80
N GLY A 91 15.60 27.18 -14.92
CA GLY A 91 14.57 28.16 -15.27
C GLY A 91 13.18 27.57 -15.55
N LEU A 92 12.91 26.32 -15.13
CA LEU A 92 11.58 25.73 -15.19
C LEU A 92 10.76 26.19 -13.98
N THR A 93 10.34 27.46 -13.99
CA THR A 93 9.41 28.00 -12.99
C THR A 93 7.97 27.64 -13.40
N SER A 94 7.42 26.60 -12.79
CA SER A 94 5.97 26.32 -12.72
C SER A 94 5.69 25.51 -11.48
#